data_AF-A0A1V8PQZ0-F1
#
_entry.id   AF-A0A1V8PQZ0-F1
#
_cell.length_a   1.000
_cell.length_b   1.000
_cell.length_c   1.000
_cell.angle_alpha   90.00
_cell.angle_beta   90.00
_cell.angle_gamma   90.00
#
_symmetry.space_group_name_H-M   'P 1'
#
loop_
_entity.id
_entity.type
_entity.pdbx_description
1 polymer ?
#
loop_
_entity_poly.entity_id
_entity_poly.type
_entity_poly.pdbx_seq_one_letter_code
_entity_poly.pdbx_strand_id
1 'polypeptide(L)'
;MAVHLAAILQSDLDPMLGWDPMLVDVITWYDPVTKWGRETGKWQTIQRRVRIECEENEPAPIVWIDDDECFEQRAQLLEELQPKAPVLMVRPDYRIGISRRQWKLIDTFVHHPEQFDTVTFDMEPTCRIYDIHHGF
;
A
#
# COMPACT_ATOMS: atom_id res chain seq x y z
N MET A 1 10.52 16.83 -0.10
CA MET A 1 10.69 17.26 1.31
C MET A 1 11.33 16.06 2.00
N ALA A 2 12.65 16.06 2.08
CA ALA A 2 13.37 15.08 2.88
C ALA A 2 13.27 15.57 4.33
N VAL A 3 12.53 14.85 5.15
CA VAL A 3 12.45 15.16 6.57
C VAL A 3 13.51 14.30 7.25
N HIS A 4 14.69 14.86 7.43
CA HIS A 4 15.61 14.36 8.44
C HIS A 4 15.32 15.20 9.70
N LEU A 5 14.54 14.62 10.61
CA LEU A 5 14.37 15.13 11.96
C LEU A 5 14.75 14.01 12.92
N ALA A 6 15.89 14.26 13.59
CA ALA A 6 16.35 13.77 14.87
C ALA A 6 15.78 12.44 15.39
N ALA A 7 16.71 11.51 15.64
CA ALA A 7 16.57 10.49 16.66
C ALA A 7 16.25 11.15 18.02
N ILE A 8 14.96 11.25 18.35
CA ILE A 8 14.49 11.58 19.69
C ILE A 8 13.28 10.68 19.96
N LEU A 9 13.56 9.62 20.73
CA LEU A 9 12.62 8.86 21.56
C LEU A 9 11.43 8.21 20.81
N GLN A 10 11.68 7.09 20.15
CA GLN A 10 10.61 6.23 19.61
C GLN A 10 10.70 4.79 20.12
N SER A 11 11.33 4.54 21.27
CA SER A 11 11.51 3.17 21.80
C SER A 11 10.32 2.64 22.60
N ASP A 12 9.41 3.50 23.06
CA ASP A 12 8.43 3.13 24.08
C ASP A 12 6.99 2.95 23.53
N LEU A 13 6.73 3.42 22.32
CA LEU A 13 5.40 3.38 21.68
C LEU A 13 5.19 2.14 20.81
N ASP A 14 6.24 1.62 20.19
CA ASP A 14 6.15 0.48 19.26
C ASP A 14 5.61 -0.79 19.95
N PRO A 15 6.06 -1.17 21.17
CA PRO A 15 5.51 -2.32 21.88
C PRO A 15 4.07 -2.08 22.37
N MET A 16 3.72 -0.84 22.71
CA MET A 16 2.38 -0.48 23.20
C MET A 16 1.32 -0.52 22.09
N LEU A 17 1.73 -0.33 20.83
CA LEU A 17 0.86 -0.42 19.66
C LEU A 17 0.83 -1.84 19.06
N GLY A 18 1.60 -2.79 19.61
CA GLY A 18 1.75 -4.13 19.04
C GLY A 18 2.46 -4.14 17.68
N TRP A 19 3.21 -3.07 17.37
CA TRP A 19 3.97 -2.98 16.14
C TRP A 19 5.27 -3.78 16.31
N ASP A 20 5.46 -4.78 15.45
CA ASP A 20 6.78 -5.38 15.28
C ASP A 20 7.70 -4.33 14.64
N PRO A 21 8.76 -3.87 15.33
CA PRO A 21 9.67 -2.82 14.85
C PRO A 21 10.57 -3.29 13.71
N MET A 22 10.40 -4.50 13.18
CA MET A 22 10.95 -4.92 11.89
C MET A 22 10.28 -4.15 10.75
N LEU A 23 10.49 -2.83 10.70
CA LEU A 23 10.31 -2.01 9.53
C LEU A 23 11.23 -2.57 8.44
N VAL A 24 10.69 -3.39 7.55
CA VAL A 24 11.48 -4.29 6.69
C VAL A 24 12.29 -3.53 5.64
N ASP A 25 11.81 -2.39 5.15
CA ASP A 25 12.55 -1.53 4.22
C ASP A 25 11.88 -0.14 4.03
N VAL A 26 12.65 0.88 3.67
CA VAL A 26 12.14 2.19 3.20
C VAL A 26 12.57 2.39 1.75
N ILE A 27 11.63 2.27 0.83
CA ILE A 27 11.91 2.42 -0.60
C ILE A 27 11.67 3.88 -1.02
N THR A 28 12.68 4.52 -1.60
CA THR A 28 12.50 5.79 -2.31
C THR A 28 12.02 5.51 -3.73
N TRP A 29 10.76 5.84 -4.02
CA TRP A 29 10.12 5.52 -5.31
C TRP A 29 10.24 6.62 -6.38
N TYR A 30 10.80 7.79 -6.05
CA TYR A 30 10.99 8.89 -7.01
C TYR A 30 12.20 9.75 -6.63
N ASP A 31 12.76 10.47 -7.60
CA ASP A 31 13.84 11.42 -7.34
C ASP A 31 13.27 12.69 -6.65
N PRO A 32 13.64 12.99 -5.39
CA PRO A 32 13.08 14.12 -4.67
C PRO A 32 13.55 15.48 -5.21
N VAL A 33 14.68 15.53 -5.93
CA VAL A 33 15.28 16.73 -6.52
C VAL A 33 14.64 17.01 -7.87
N THR A 34 14.70 16.06 -8.80
CA THR A 34 14.20 16.26 -10.18
C THR A 34 12.70 16.00 -10.33
N LYS A 35 12.07 15.37 -9.33
CA LYS A 35 10.68 14.87 -9.36
C LYS A 35 10.44 13.74 -10.37
N TRP A 36 11.50 13.20 -10.96
CA TRP A 36 11.38 12.08 -11.87
C TRP A 36 10.73 10.88 -11.16
N GLY A 37 9.69 10.30 -11.78
CA GLY A 37 8.94 9.17 -11.22
C GLY A 37 7.94 9.53 -10.14
N ARG A 38 7.68 10.82 -9.86
CA ARG A 38 6.77 11.23 -8.77
C ARG A 38 5.35 10.70 -8.94
N GLU A 39 4.85 10.64 -10.18
CA GLU A 39 3.46 10.25 -10.50
C GLU A 39 3.30 8.75 -10.79
N THR A 40 4.40 8.03 -11.03
CA THR A 40 4.36 6.62 -11.48
C THR A 40 5.17 5.68 -10.60
N GLY A 41 6.02 6.23 -9.73
CA GLY A 41 7.00 5.47 -8.97
C GLY A 41 6.37 4.54 -7.93
N LYS A 42 5.26 4.95 -7.29
CA LYS A 42 4.58 4.09 -6.31
C LYS A 42 3.99 2.87 -7.01
N TRP A 43 3.21 3.09 -8.06
CA TRP A 43 2.72 2.01 -8.92
C TRP A 43 3.83 1.07 -9.39
N GLN A 44 4.92 1.60 -9.95
CA GLN A 44 6.05 0.79 -10.41
C GLN A 44 6.68 -0.03 -9.28
N THR A 45 6.73 0.53 -8.07
CA THR A 45 7.24 -0.16 -6.87
C THR A 45 6.34 -1.34 -6.49
N ILE A 46 5.02 -1.15 -6.51
CA ILE A 46 4.06 -2.24 -6.22
C ILE A 46 4.12 -3.33 -7.29
N GLN A 47 4.11 -2.96 -8.57
CA GLN A 47 4.27 -3.94 -9.66
C GLN A 47 5.57 -4.75 -9.53
N ARG A 48 6.68 -4.08 -9.17
CA ARG A 48 7.95 -4.74 -8.94
C ARG A 48 7.87 -5.69 -7.75
N ARG A 49 7.25 -5.28 -6.64
CA ARG A 49 7.13 -6.14 -5.45
C ARG A 49 6.30 -7.39 -5.75
N VAL A 50 5.16 -7.24 -6.42
CA VAL A 50 4.33 -8.38 -6.87
C VAL A 50 5.15 -9.36 -7.72
N ARG A 51 5.96 -8.87 -8.67
CA ARG A 51 6.81 -9.73 -9.49
C ARG A 51 7.86 -10.48 -8.67
N ILE A 52 8.50 -9.81 -7.71
CA ILE A 52 9.45 -10.46 -6.80
C ILE A 52 8.75 -11.58 -6.02
N GLU A 53 7.60 -11.31 -5.40
CA GLU A 53 6.85 -12.35 -4.68
C GLU A 53 6.48 -13.52 -5.59
N CYS A 54 6.11 -13.26 -6.85
CA CYS A 54 5.83 -14.34 -7.80
C CYS A 54 7.03 -15.25 -8.09
N GLU A 55 8.27 -14.82 -7.85
CA GLU A 55 9.49 -15.61 -8.01
C GLU A 55 9.86 -16.40 -6.73
N GLU A 56 9.33 -16.00 -5.57
CA GLU A 56 9.59 -16.67 -4.29
C GLU A 56 8.85 -18.00 -4.14
N ASN A 57 9.43 -18.90 -3.34
CA ASN A 57 8.80 -20.19 -3.01
C ASN A 57 7.62 -20.03 -2.04
N GLU A 58 7.74 -19.08 -1.12
CA GLU A 58 6.74 -18.73 -0.12
C GLU A 58 6.39 -17.24 -0.27
N PRO A 59 5.54 -16.88 -1.25
CA PRO A 59 5.22 -15.49 -1.53
C PRO A 59 4.45 -14.85 -0.38
N ALA A 60 4.85 -13.64 0.00
CA ALA A 60 4.18 -12.88 1.05
C ALA A 60 2.97 -12.11 0.49
N PRO A 61 1.85 -12.04 1.23
CA PRO A 61 0.72 -11.19 0.86
C PRO A 61 1.12 -9.70 0.93
N ILE A 62 0.51 -8.87 0.09
CA ILE A 62 0.82 -7.44 0.00
C ILE A 62 -0.40 -6.61 0.40
N VAL A 63 -0.21 -5.65 1.30
CA VAL A 63 -1.20 -4.58 1.55
C VAL A 63 -0.67 -3.28 0.94
N TRP A 64 -1.39 -2.73 -0.04
CA TRP A 64 -1.10 -1.43 -0.64
C TRP A 64 -2.14 -0.41 -0.22
N ILE A 65 -1.71 0.63 0.49
CA ILE A 65 -2.57 1.71 0.96
C ILE A 65 -2.14 3.01 0.27
N ASP A 66 -3.03 3.59 -0.52
CA ASP A 66 -2.76 4.86 -1.21
C ASP A 66 -4.07 5.56 -1.56
N ASP A 67 -4.17 6.86 -1.23
CA ASP A 67 -5.36 7.68 -1.47
C ASP A 67 -5.47 8.20 -2.92
N ASP A 68 -4.37 8.20 -3.66
CA ASP A 68 -4.28 8.76 -5.01
C ASP A 68 -4.22 7.67 -6.10
N GLU A 69 -3.42 6.62 -5.88
CA GLU A 69 -3.09 5.60 -6.89
C GLU A 69 -3.86 4.27 -6.75
N CYS A 70 -4.59 4.04 -5.65
CA CYS A 70 -5.47 2.88 -5.55
C CYS A 70 -6.84 3.19 -6.19
N PHE A 71 -7.10 2.60 -7.36
CA PHE A 71 -8.39 2.66 -8.07
C PHE A 71 -8.64 1.38 -8.85
N GLU A 72 -9.88 1.18 -9.31
CA GLU A 72 -10.35 -0.08 -9.91
C GLU A 72 -9.50 -0.54 -11.10
N GLN A 73 -9.09 0.39 -11.99
CA GLN A 73 -8.22 0.06 -13.12
C GLN A 73 -6.84 -0.46 -12.67
N ARG A 74 -6.31 -0.01 -11.52
CA ARG A 74 -5.04 -0.52 -10.97
C ARG A 74 -5.19 -1.90 -10.39
N ALA A 75 -6.35 -2.23 -9.80
CA ALA A 75 -6.65 -3.58 -9.36
C ALA A 75 -6.65 -4.56 -10.54
N GLN A 76 -7.32 -4.20 -11.65
CA GLN A 76 -7.32 -4.99 -12.89
C GLN A 76 -5.90 -5.21 -13.43
N LEU A 77 -5.08 -4.15 -13.48
CA LEU A 77 -3.68 -4.26 -13.91
C LEU A 77 -2.82 -5.14 -12.98
N LEU A 78 -3.16 -5.23 -11.68
CA LEU A 78 -2.50 -6.16 -10.76
C LEU A 78 -2.96 -7.59 -10.99
N GLU A 79 -4.25 -7.82 -11.27
CA GLU A 79 -4.77 -9.15 -11.60
C GLU A 79 -4.07 -9.72 -12.84
N GLU A 80 -3.80 -8.88 -13.85
CA GLU A 80 -3.04 -9.27 -15.05
C GLU A 80 -1.62 -9.76 -14.77
N LEU A 81 -1.00 -9.32 -13.65
CA LEU A 81 0.31 -9.82 -13.22
C LEU A 81 0.25 -11.24 -12.64
N GLN A 82 -0.95 -11.77 -12.42
CA GLN A 82 -1.21 -13.08 -11.81
C GLN A 82 -0.42 -13.28 -10.50
N PRO A 83 -0.69 -12.46 -9.45
CA PRO A 83 -0.02 -12.61 -8.16
C PRO A 83 -0.16 -14.03 -7.60
N LYS A 84 0.93 -14.59 -7.07
CA LYS A 84 0.89 -15.89 -6.38
C LYS A 84 0.40 -15.80 -4.93
N ALA A 85 0.54 -14.62 -4.31
CA ALA A 85 -0.04 -14.31 -3.02
C ALA A 85 -1.07 -13.19 -3.15
N PRO A 86 -2.10 -13.16 -2.28
CA PRO A 86 -3.12 -12.12 -2.30
C PRO A 86 -2.56 -10.70 -2.16
N VAL A 87 -3.21 -9.75 -2.83
CA VAL A 87 -2.92 -8.31 -2.73
C VAL A 87 -4.17 -7.57 -2.29
N LEU A 88 -4.12 -6.89 -1.15
CA LEU A 88 -5.16 -5.99 -0.69
C LEU A 88 -4.80 -4.54 -1.02
N MET A 89 -5.61 -3.91 -1.87
CA MET A 89 -5.55 -2.49 -2.15
C MET A 89 -6.58 -1.74 -1.28
N VAL A 90 -6.14 -0.70 -0.60
CA VAL A 90 -7.01 0.15 0.22
C VAL A 90 -6.84 1.60 -0.22
N ARG A 91 -7.92 2.20 -0.71
CA ARG A 91 -7.99 3.64 -0.94
C ARG A 91 -8.69 4.32 0.24
N PRO A 92 -7.93 4.91 1.17
CA PRO A 92 -8.51 5.75 2.21
C PRO A 92 -8.99 7.07 1.64
N ASP A 93 -9.86 7.75 2.38
CA ASP A 93 -10.19 9.15 2.10
C ASP A 93 -9.11 10.04 2.73
N TYR A 94 -8.40 10.82 1.92
CA TYR A 94 -7.27 11.67 2.34
C TYR A 94 -7.58 12.58 3.54
N ARG A 95 -8.86 12.90 3.79
CA ARG A 95 -9.28 13.79 4.89
C ARG A 95 -9.33 13.08 6.24
N ILE A 96 -9.59 11.78 6.24
CA ILE A 96 -9.80 10.98 7.46
C ILE A 96 -8.80 9.82 7.60
N GLY A 97 -8.05 9.51 6.54
CA GLY A 97 -7.18 8.34 6.48
C GLY A 97 -7.97 7.02 6.44
N ILE A 98 -7.37 5.96 6.97
CA ILE A 98 -7.96 4.62 7.01
C ILE A 98 -9.14 4.62 7.99
N SER A 99 -10.32 4.22 7.51
CA SER A 99 -11.50 4.10 8.37
C SER A 99 -11.41 2.88 9.31
N ARG A 100 -12.19 2.85 10.39
CA ARG A 100 -12.24 1.66 11.29
C ARG A 100 -12.65 0.37 10.55
N ARG A 101 -13.50 0.51 9.53
CA ARG A 101 -13.94 -0.59 8.66
C ARG A 101 -12.76 -1.11 7.84
N GLN A 102 -12.01 -0.21 7.22
CA GLN A 102 -10.80 -0.55 6.46
C GLN A 102 -9.70 -1.13 7.34
N TRP A 103 -9.53 -0.60 8.55
CA TRP A 103 -8.59 -1.16 9.52
C TRP A 103 -8.95 -2.62 9.86
N LYS A 104 -10.24 -2.91 10.11
CA LYS A 104 -10.71 -4.27 10.36
C LYS A 104 -10.49 -5.19 9.15
N LEU A 105 -10.66 -4.66 7.93
CA LEU A 105 -10.38 -5.39 6.70
C LEU A 105 -8.89 -5.75 6.58
N ILE A 106 -8.00 -4.77 6.80
CA ILE A 106 -6.54 -4.98 6.79
C ILE A 106 -6.13 -5.99 7.86
N ASP A 107 -6.65 -5.86 9.08
CA ASP A 107 -6.38 -6.79 10.18
C ASP A 107 -6.79 -8.22 9.80
N THR A 108 -7.99 -8.40 9.22
CA THR A 108 -8.46 -9.71 8.75
C THR A 108 -7.54 -10.27 7.66
N PHE A 109 -7.13 -9.44 6.70
CA PHE A 109 -6.26 -9.83 5.60
C PHE A 109 -4.86 -10.24 6.06
N VAL A 110 -4.27 -9.52 7.03
CA VAL A 110 -2.94 -9.85 7.55
C VAL A 110 -2.94 -11.20 8.27
N HIS A 111 -4.02 -11.54 8.98
CA HIS A 111 -4.11 -12.80 9.72
C HIS A 111 -4.61 -13.98 8.87
N HIS A 112 -5.43 -13.71 7.85
CA HIS A 112 -6.11 -14.71 7.03
C HIS A 112 -6.13 -14.32 5.54
N PRO A 113 -4.96 -14.11 4.90
CA PRO A 113 -4.89 -13.66 3.52
C PRO A 113 -5.52 -14.67 2.55
N GLU A 114 -5.52 -15.97 2.87
CA GLU A 114 -6.08 -17.05 2.07
C GLU A 114 -7.60 -16.98 1.87
N GLN A 115 -8.29 -16.15 2.66
CA GLN A 115 -9.74 -15.94 2.54
C GLN A 115 -10.10 -14.91 1.46
N PHE A 116 -9.11 -14.24 0.87
CA PHE A 116 -9.29 -13.16 -0.08
C PHE A 116 -9.00 -13.62 -1.50
N ASP A 117 -9.61 -12.93 -2.46
CA ASP A 117 -9.28 -13.06 -3.87
C ASP A 117 -7.82 -12.60 -4.11
N THR A 118 -7.25 -13.05 -5.23
CA THR A 118 -5.86 -12.72 -5.61
C THR A 118 -5.57 -11.22 -5.56
N VAL A 119 -6.53 -10.38 -5.97
CA VAL A 119 -6.50 -8.94 -5.75
C VAL A 119 -7.84 -8.52 -5.18
N THR A 120 -7.82 -7.82 -4.05
CA THR A 120 -9.00 -7.24 -3.41
C THR A 120 -8.83 -5.73 -3.37
N PHE A 121 -9.84 -4.97 -3.80
CA PHE A 121 -9.82 -3.51 -3.74
C PHE A 121 -10.94 -2.98 -2.85
N ASP A 122 -10.58 -2.18 -1.85
CA ASP A 122 -11.51 -1.47 -0.99
C ASP A 122 -11.29 0.04 -1.07
N MET A 123 -12.34 0.78 -1.43
CA MET A 123 -12.35 2.23 -1.41
C MET A 123 -13.29 2.73 -0.32
N GLU A 124 -12.84 3.74 0.45
CA GLU A 124 -13.71 4.35 1.46
C GLU A 124 -14.90 5.05 0.78
N PRO A 125 -16.16 4.78 1.18
CA PRO A 125 -17.33 5.38 0.54
C PRO A 125 -17.38 6.91 0.61
N THR A 126 -16.69 7.50 1.59
CA THR A 126 -16.62 8.96 1.72
C THR A 126 -15.61 9.61 0.79
N CYS A 127 -14.75 8.81 0.13
CA CYS A 127 -13.87 9.28 -0.93
C CYS A 127 -14.71 10.07 -1.90
N ARG A 128 -14.48 11.38 -1.92
CA ARG A 128 -15.07 12.20 -2.96
C ARG A 128 -14.45 11.73 -4.26
N ILE A 129 -15.28 11.23 -5.18
CA ILE A 129 -14.91 11.11 -6.59
C ILE A 129 -14.81 12.55 -7.09
N TYR A 130 -13.74 13.24 -6.72
CA TYR A 130 -13.33 14.37 -7.51
C TYR A 130 -12.71 13.79 -8.77
N ASP A 131 -13.10 14.31 -9.93
CA ASP A 131 -12.40 14.17 -11.21
C ASP A 131 -10.98 14.77 -11.10
N ILE A 132 -10.16 14.25 -10.19
CA ILE A 132 -8.73 14.43 -10.21
C ILE A 132 -8.17 13.17 -10.84
N HIS A 133 -8.62 12.92 -12.07
CA HIS A 133 -7.83 12.18 -13.05
C HIS A 133 -6.54 13.00 -13.28
N HIS A 134 -5.54 12.77 -12.45
CA HIS A 134 -4.15 13.06 -12.77
C HIS A 134 -3.41 11.75 -13.03
N GLY A 135 -4.01 10.90 -13.88
CA GLY A 135 -3.33 9.80 -14.54
C GLY A 135 -3.36 10.08 -16.03
N PHE A 136 -2.23 10.53 -16.59
CA PHE A 136 -1.94 10.45 -18.01
C PHE A 136 -1.35 9.07 -18.34
#